data_AF-A0A7R9YFB1-F1
#
_entry.id   AF-A0A7R9YFB1-F1
#
_cell.length_a   1.000
_cell.length_b   1.000
_cell.length_c   1.000
_cell.angle_alpha   90.00
_cell.angle_beta   90.00
_cell.angle_gamma   90.00
#
_symmetry.space_group_name_H-M   'P 1'
#
loop_
_entity.id
_entity.type
_entity.pdbx_description
1 polymer ?
#
loop_
_entity_poly.entity_id
_entity_poly.type
_entity_poly.pdbx_seq_one_letter_code
_entity_poly.pdbx_strand_id
1 'polypeptide(L)'
;DTVSAILRRHRLASLVVLDGLIIVTQIALFLATSWIAQHEGSLARTDFGLLAGLLFCSTYLSVRELGQLTFMAFRGQLTAWWQSVWNWMDLLGALAGFILAAMVLSGEDIRLSPAFRIVASLWVLPLWIQLLGFIRYLSREFATFIMALIKITRDLRSFIVVLAIFVSTFSTMLFLILHPRQDRSFGDDEDEAPFESVPEALLTAYIMFLGEFDRNWFTVPGHEPSR
;
A
#
# COMPACT_ATOMS: atom_id res chain seq x y z
N ASP A 1 -7.35 -0.41 -46.30
CA ASP A 1 -7.39 0.38 -45.04
C ASP A 1 -8.28 -0.18 -43.94
N THR A 2 -9.45 -0.76 -44.24
CA THR A 2 -10.33 -1.38 -43.25
C THR A 2 -9.77 -2.66 -42.61
N VAL A 3 -9.14 -3.54 -43.41
CA VAL A 3 -8.55 -4.81 -42.93
C VAL A 3 -7.36 -4.58 -41.99
N SER A 4 -6.51 -3.58 -42.27
CA SER A 4 -5.36 -3.24 -41.42
C SER A 4 -5.79 -2.62 -40.08
N ALA A 5 -6.88 -1.86 -40.06
CA ALA A 5 -7.47 -1.32 -38.84
C ALA A 5 -8.06 -2.43 -37.94
N ILE A 6 -8.75 -3.41 -38.53
CA ILE A 6 -9.34 -4.55 -37.80
C ILE A 6 -8.23 -5.41 -37.17
N LEU A 7 -7.19 -5.74 -37.92
CA LEU A 7 -6.04 -6.50 -37.42
C LEU A 7 -5.30 -5.77 -36.28
N ARG A 8 -5.14 -4.44 -36.38
CA ARG A 8 -4.50 -3.65 -35.32
C ARG A 8 -5.34 -3.65 -34.04
N ARG A 9 -6.66 -3.57 -34.14
CA ARG A 9 -7.57 -3.60 -32.98
C ARG A 9 -7.53 -4.95 -32.25
N HIS A 10 -7.50 -6.06 -32.98
CA HIS A 10 -7.36 -7.39 -32.37
C HIS A 10 -6.03 -7.57 -31.64
N ARG A 11 -4.92 -7.11 -32.22
CA ARG A 11 -3.60 -7.16 -31.57
C ARG A 11 -3.54 -6.35 -30.27
N LEU A 12 -4.15 -5.16 -30.27
CA LEU A 12 -4.20 -4.33 -29.06
C LEU A 12 -5.04 -4.99 -27.97
N ALA A 13 -6.19 -5.57 -28.32
CA ALA A 13 -7.02 -6.29 -27.36
C ALA A 13 -6.29 -7.50 -26.76
N SER A 14 -5.59 -8.29 -27.58
CA SER A 14 -4.82 -9.44 -27.07
C SER A 14 -3.67 -9.03 -26.15
N LEU A 15 -3.00 -7.91 -26.43
CA LEU A 15 -1.93 -7.39 -25.57
C LEU A 15 -2.47 -6.94 -24.21
N VAL A 16 -3.62 -6.26 -24.17
CA VAL A 16 -4.26 -5.86 -22.90
C VAL A 16 -4.63 -7.08 -22.07
N VAL A 17 -5.22 -8.11 -22.69
CA VAL A 17 -5.57 -9.35 -21.97
C VAL A 17 -4.32 -10.06 -21.43
N LEU A 18 -3.24 -10.12 -22.23
CA LEU A 18 -1.98 -10.69 -21.79
C LEU A 18 -1.41 -9.95 -20.58
N ASP A 19 -1.38 -8.62 -20.62
CA ASP A 19 -0.91 -7.80 -19.51
C ASP A 19 -1.71 -8.05 -18.22
N GLY A 20 -3.04 -8.13 -18.34
CA GLY A 20 -3.90 -8.48 -17.21
C GLY A 20 -3.57 -9.84 -16.61
N LEU A 21 -3.36 -10.85 -17.47
CA LEU A 21 -2.99 -12.19 -17.04
C LEU A 21 -1.63 -12.19 -16.34
N ILE A 22 -0.65 -11.45 -16.86
CA ILE A 22 0.68 -11.32 -16.23
C ILE A 22 0.57 -10.64 -14.86
N ILE A 23 -0.20 -9.56 -14.72
CA ILE A 23 -0.40 -8.87 -13.43
C ILE A 23 -1.04 -9.82 -12.41
N VAL A 24 -2.11 -10.51 -12.77
CA VAL A 24 -2.78 -11.48 -11.86
C VAL A 24 -1.83 -12.62 -11.49
N THR A 25 -1.07 -13.13 -12.45
CA THR A 25 -0.07 -14.18 -12.22
C THR A 25 1.04 -13.70 -11.30
N GLN A 26 1.53 -12.47 -11.49
CA GLN A 26 2.54 -11.86 -10.62
C GLN A 26 2.04 -11.76 -9.18
N ILE A 27 0.80 -11.28 -8.97
CA ILE A 27 0.19 -11.20 -7.64
C ILE A 27 0.13 -12.58 -6.99
N ALA A 28 -0.37 -13.58 -7.71
CA ALA A 28 -0.47 -14.95 -7.20
C ALA A 28 0.92 -15.51 -6.83
N LEU A 29 1.92 -15.33 -7.70
CA LEU A 29 3.30 -15.76 -7.43
C LEU A 29 3.95 -15.00 -6.28
N PHE A 30 3.70 -13.71 -6.16
CA PHE A 30 4.19 -12.87 -5.06
C PHE A 30 3.64 -13.37 -3.71
N LEU A 31 2.32 -13.62 -3.65
CA LEU A 31 1.67 -14.13 -2.44
C LEU A 31 2.13 -15.55 -2.10
N ALA A 32 2.22 -16.44 -3.09
CA ALA A 32 2.70 -17.80 -2.89
C ALA A 32 4.16 -17.82 -2.40
N THR A 33 5.03 -17.00 -2.99
CA THR A 33 6.43 -16.87 -2.58
C THR A 33 6.55 -16.29 -1.18
N SER A 34 5.75 -15.26 -0.85
CA SER A 34 5.73 -14.66 0.49
C SER A 34 5.26 -15.65 1.56
N TRP A 35 4.26 -16.47 1.26
CA TRP A 35 3.75 -17.51 2.15
C TRP A 35 4.80 -18.60 2.41
N ILE A 36 5.44 -19.10 1.35
CA ILE A 36 6.45 -20.15 1.45
C ILE A 36 7.71 -19.65 2.17
N ALA A 37 8.14 -18.41 1.88
CA ALA A 37 9.30 -17.82 2.52
C ALA A 37 9.17 -17.68 4.05
N GLN A 38 7.95 -17.68 4.59
CA GLN A 38 7.70 -17.62 6.03
C GLN A 38 7.75 -18.98 6.73
N HIS A 39 7.78 -20.09 6.00
CA HIS A 39 7.90 -21.43 6.59
C HIS A 39 9.38 -21.73 6.86
N GLU A 40 9.66 -22.30 8.03
CA GLU A 40 11.01 -22.75 8.42
C GLU A 40 11.46 -23.87 7.48
N GLY A 41 12.61 -23.71 6.81
CA GLY A 41 13.12 -24.70 5.87
C GLY A 41 14.01 -24.17 4.74
N SER A 42 14.80 -25.10 4.21
CA SER A 42 15.54 -24.92 2.96
C SER A 42 14.56 -24.80 1.79
N LEU A 43 14.88 -23.93 0.83
CA LEU A 43 14.09 -23.74 -0.39
C LEU A 43 14.01 -25.05 -1.17
N ALA A 44 12.79 -25.56 -1.35
CA ALA A 44 12.53 -26.72 -2.19
C ALA A 44 12.64 -26.34 -3.69
N ARG A 45 12.80 -27.34 -4.56
CA ARG A 45 12.88 -27.13 -6.02
C ARG A 45 11.65 -26.41 -6.59
N THR A 46 10.48 -26.60 -5.97
CA THR A 46 9.23 -25.90 -6.29
C THR A 46 9.33 -24.41 -6.05
N ASP A 47 10.05 -24.00 -5.01
CA ASP A 47 10.14 -22.60 -4.57
C ASP A 47 11.01 -21.80 -5.54
N PHE A 48 12.07 -22.42 -6.06
CA PHE A 48 12.85 -21.88 -7.18
C PHE A 48 12.00 -21.70 -8.44
N GLY A 49 11.03 -22.59 -8.69
CA GLY A 49 10.09 -22.45 -9.81
C GLY A 49 9.18 -21.23 -9.65
N LEU A 50 8.65 -21.00 -8.44
CA LEU A 50 7.82 -19.84 -8.12
C LEU A 50 8.62 -18.53 -8.21
N LEU A 51 9.85 -18.51 -7.69
CA LEU A 51 10.76 -17.38 -7.81
C LEU A 51 11.11 -17.06 -9.27
N ALA A 52 11.42 -18.09 -10.07
CA ALA A 52 11.71 -17.91 -11.49
C ALA A 52 10.49 -17.36 -12.24
N GLY A 53 9.28 -17.86 -11.94
CA GLY A 53 8.04 -17.32 -12.48
C GLY A 53 7.81 -15.86 -12.08
N LEU A 54 8.04 -15.51 -10.81
CA LEU A 54 7.88 -14.15 -10.30
C LEU A 54 8.85 -13.20 -11.01
N LEU A 55 10.12 -13.59 -11.12
CA LEU A 55 11.14 -12.84 -11.83
C LEU A 55 10.79 -12.68 -13.31
N PHE A 56 10.27 -13.72 -13.96
CA PHE A 56 9.82 -13.65 -15.35
C PHE A 56 8.70 -12.61 -15.52
N CYS A 57 7.68 -12.63 -14.68
CA CYS A 57 6.60 -11.64 -14.69
C CYS A 57 7.13 -10.22 -14.44
N SER A 58 8.00 -10.04 -13.44
CA SER A 58 8.58 -8.74 -13.12
C SER A 58 9.48 -8.21 -14.24
N THR A 59 10.29 -9.06 -14.87
CA THR A 59 11.09 -8.68 -16.04
C THR A 59 10.20 -8.30 -17.22
N TYR A 60 9.13 -9.06 -17.51
CA TYR A 60 8.18 -8.71 -18.57
C TYR A 60 7.60 -7.31 -18.35
N LEU A 61 7.11 -7.02 -17.13
CA LEU A 61 6.53 -5.73 -16.79
C LEU A 61 7.58 -4.61 -16.84
N SER A 62 8.79 -4.84 -16.35
CA SER A 62 9.87 -3.85 -16.46
C SER A 62 10.23 -3.53 -17.92
N VAL A 63 10.32 -4.53 -18.78
CA VAL A 63 10.59 -4.30 -20.22
C VAL A 63 9.46 -3.49 -20.85
N ARG A 64 8.20 -3.80 -20.51
CA ARG A 64 7.03 -3.03 -20.95
C ARG A 64 7.12 -1.56 -20.51
N GLU A 65 7.39 -1.32 -19.23
CA GLU A 65 7.50 0.05 -18.67
C GLU A 65 8.67 0.83 -19.26
N LEU A 66 9.83 0.18 -19.44
CA LEU A 66 10.98 0.80 -20.10
C LEU A 66 10.67 1.14 -21.56
N GLY A 67 9.92 0.29 -22.27
CA GLY A 67 9.43 0.57 -23.61
C GLY A 67 8.50 1.79 -23.66
N GLN A 68 7.57 1.90 -22.71
CA GLN A 68 6.68 3.06 -22.59
C GLN A 68 7.45 4.34 -22.25
N LEU A 69 8.37 4.27 -21.28
CA LEU A 69 9.20 5.38 -20.85
C LEU A 69 10.07 5.90 -21.99
N THR A 70 10.78 5.01 -22.69
CA THR A 70 11.62 5.39 -23.84
C THR A 70 10.81 6.03 -24.94
N PHE A 71 9.65 5.47 -25.29
CA PHE A 71 8.76 6.05 -26.29
C PHE A 71 8.26 7.45 -25.93
N MET A 72 7.90 7.69 -24.66
CA MET A 72 7.51 9.02 -24.19
C MET A 72 8.71 9.98 -24.11
N ALA A 73 9.90 9.46 -23.81
CA ALA A 73 11.16 10.22 -23.85
C ALA A 73 11.46 10.75 -25.25
N PHE A 74 11.39 9.89 -26.27
CA PHE A 74 11.60 10.28 -27.66
C PHE A 74 10.59 11.32 -28.15
N ARG A 75 9.38 11.35 -27.58
CA ARG A 75 8.35 12.35 -27.89
C ARG A 75 8.45 13.63 -27.07
N GLY A 76 9.41 13.75 -26.16
CA GLY A 76 9.54 14.90 -25.25
C GLY A 76 8.40 15.01 -24.23
N GLN A 77 7.66 13.92 -23.98
CA GLN A 77 6.48 13.88 -23.10
C GLN A 77 6.78 13.23 -21.73
N LEU A 78 8.03 13.28 -21.27
CA LEU A 78 8.44 12.68 -19.98
C LEU A 78 7.69 13.25 -18.79
N THR A 79 7.35 14.54 -18.82
CA THR A 79 6.59 15.19 -17.75
C THR A 79 5.20 14.58 -17.59
N ALA A 80 4.55 14.24 -18.71
CA ALA A 80 3.26 13.54 -18.69
C ALA A 80 3.40 12.11 -18.14
N TRP A 81 4.52 11.44 -18.43
CA TRP A 81 4.81 10.14 -17.84
C TRP A 81 4.93 10.24 -16.32
N TRP A 82 5.69 11.23 -15.81
CA TRP A 82 5.96 11.41 -14.38
C TRP A 82 4.71 11.81 -13.57
N GLN A 83 3.79 12.55 -14.18
CA GLN A 83 2.54 12.97 -13.55
C GLN A 83 1.47 11.85 -13.48
N SER A 84 1.66 10.77 -14.23
CA SER A 84 0.71 9.64 -14.24
C SER A 84 0.96 8.73 -13.04
N VAL A 85 0.03 8.75 -12.08
CA VAL A 85 0.03 7.83 -10.92
C VAL A 85 0.09 6.36 -11.35
N TRP A 86 -0.50 6.03 -12.50
CA TRP A 86 -0.54 4.66 -13.00
C TRP A 86 0.84 4.13 -13.39
N ASN A 87 1.67 4.97 -14.01
CA ASN A 87 3.03 4.58 -14.39
C ASN A 87 3.88 4.31 -13.15
N TRP A 88 3.64 5.06 -12.06
CA TRP A 88 4.25 4.79 -10.77
C TRP A 88 3.80 3.46 -10.18
N MET A 89 2.51 3.14 -10.24
CA MET A 89 2.01 1.86 -9.75
C MET A 89 2.57 0.69 -10.56
N ASP A 90 2.69 0.83 -11.87
CA ASP A 90 3.31 -0.18 -12.73
C ASP A 90 4.80 -0.38 -12.42
N LEU A 91 5.55 0.71 -12.22
CA LEU A 91 6.96 0.65 -11.82
C LEU A 91 7.14 0.00 -10.44
N LEU A 92 6.32 0.40 -9.46
CA LEU A 92 6.35 -0.17 -8.11
C LEU A 92 5.95 -1.65 -8.12
N GLY A 93 4.95 -2.03 -8.91
CA GLY A 93 4.56 -3.43 -9.07
C GLY A 93 5.67 -4.29 -9.67
N ALA A 94 6.37 -3.79 -10.69
CA ALA A 94 7.53 -4.49 -11.24
C ALA A 94 8.66 -4.61 -10.20
N LEU A 95 8.96 -3.54 -9.47
CA LEU A 95 10.00 -3.49 -8.43
C LEU A 95 9.69 -4.43 -7.25
N ALA A 96 8.42 -4.57 -6.87
CA ALA A 96 7.96 -5.45 -5.79
C ALA A 96 8.48 -6.88 -5.96
N GLY A 97 8.36 -7.45 -7.16
CA GLY A 97 8.81 -8.82 -7.43
C GLY A 97 10.32 -8.98 -7.37
N PHE A 98 11.09 -7.99 -7.83
CA PHE A 98 12.55 -7.99 -7.68
C PHE A 98 12.99 -7.90 -6.22
N ILE A 99 12.36 -7.03 -5.43
CA ILE A 99 12.67 -6.88 -4.01
C ILE A 99 12.36 -8.18 -3.26
N LEU A 100 11.18 -8.77 -3.48
CA LEU A 100 10.83 -10.02 -2.82
C LEU A 100 11.82 -11.14 -3.20
N ALA A 101 12.12 -11.29 -4.49
CA ALA A 101 13.08 -12.29 -4.95
C ALA A 101 14.48 -12.07 -4.34
N ALA A 102 14.95 -10.82 -4.28
CA ALA A 102 16.23 -10.49 -3.67
C ALA A 102 16.25 -10.85 -2.17
N MET A 103 15.19 -10.53 -1.42
CA MET A 103 15.11 -10.87 0.01
C MET A 103 15.09 -12.38 0.24
N VAL A 104 14.35 -13.14 -0.59
CA VAL A 104 14.27 -14.60 -0.47
C VAL A 104 15.62 -15.26 -0.80
N LEU A 105 16.34 -14.73 -1.80
CA LEU A 105 17.66 -15.24 -2.19
C LEU A 105 18.79 -14.83 -1.23
N SER A 106 18.56 -13.83 -0.37
CA SER A 106 19.58 -13.33 0.56
C SER A 106 19.80 -14.22 1.80
N GLY A 107 18.99 -15.27 1.98
CA GLY A 107 19.20 -16.29 3.02
C GLY A 107 18.04 -16.45 4.00
N GLU A 108 18.17 -17.41 4.91
CA GLU A 108 17.12 -17.76 5.89
C GLU A 108 16.90 -16.68 6.95
N ASP A 109 17.98 -16.06 7.44
CA ASP A 109 17.92 -15.03 8.47
C ASP A 109 17.04 -13.85 8.06
N ILE A 110 17.09 -13.46 6.78
CA ILE A 110 16.29 -12.36 6.24
C ILE A 110 14.84 -12.80 6.06
N ARG A 111 14.58 -14.03 5.59
CA ARG A 111 13.22 -14.57 5.37
C ARG A 111 12.40 -14.64 6.66
N LEU A 112 13.04 -15.03 7.76
CA LEU A 112 12.40 -15.15 9.07
C LEU A 112 12.33 -13.82 9.84
N SER A 113 13.05 -12.79 9.39
CA SER A 113 13.07 -11.48 10.04
C SER A 113 11.69 -10.78 9.99
N PRO A 114 11.30 -10.05 11.05
CA PRO A 114 10.10 -9.20 11.00
C PRO A 114 10.17 -8.16 9.88
N ALA A 115 11.37 -7.72 9.50
CA ALA A 115 11.58 -6.79 8.40
C ALA A 115 11.05 -7.35 7.06
N PHE A 116 11.23 -8.65 6.80
CA PHE A 116 10.68 -9.29 5.60
C PHE A 116 9.16 -9.21 5.57
N ARG A 117 8.50 -9.49 6.69
CA ARG A 117 7.02 -9.45 6.78
C ARG A 117 6.48 -8.04 6.54
N ILE A 118 7.13 -7.03 7.11
CA ILE A 118 6.77 -5.62 6.93
C ILE A 118 6.99 -5.19 5.47
N VAL A 119 8.14 -5.50 4.89
CA VAL A 119 8.45 -5.12 3.50
C VAL A 119 7.52 -5.84 2.53
N ALA A 120 7.31 -7.15 2.69
CA ALA A 120 6.42 -7.92 1.83
C ALA A 120 4.97 -7.39 1.90
N SER A 121 4.46 -7.07 3.09
CA SER A 121 3.10 -6.54 3.25
C SER A 121 2.93 -5.15 2.63
N LEU A 122 3.93 -4.28 2.74
CA LEU A 122 3.92 -2.97 2.09
C LEU A 122 3.87 -3.09 0.56
N TRP A 123 4.59 -4.05 -0.01
CA TRP A 123 4.61 -4.27 -1.47
C TRP A 123 3.36 -4.95 -2.03
N VAL A 124 2.51 -5.54 -1.19
CA VAL A 124 1.21 -6.08 -1.63
C VAL A 124 0.25 -4.97 -2.07
N LEU A 125 0.25 -3.83 -1.38
CA LEU A 125 -0.64 -2.69 -1.70
C LEU A 125 -0.50 -2.17 -3.13
N PRO A 126 0.70 -1.79 -3.63
CA PRO A 126 0.84 -1.29 -5.00
C PRO A 126 0.43 -2.33 -6.04
N LEU A 127 0.63 -3.63 -5.78
CA LEU A 127 0.20 -4.71 -6.69
C LEU A 127 -1.33 -4.77 -6.83
N TRP A 128 -2.08 -4.62 -5.74
CA TRP A 128 -3.54 -4.54 -5.81
C TRP A 128 -4.03 -3.26 -6.48
N ILE A 129 -3.37 -2.12 -6.23
CA ILE A 129 -3.69 -0.85 -6.92
C ILE A 129 -3.41 -0.98 -8.42
N GLN A 130 -2.33 -1.66 -8.80
CA GLN A 130 -2.01 -1.96 -10.20
C GLN A 130 -3.11 -2.81 -10.85
N LEU A 131 -3.65 -3.82 -10.14
CA LEU A 131 -4.79 -4.61 -10.61
C LEU A 131 -6.04 -3.73 -10.82
N LEU A 132 -6.34 -2.81 -9.90
CA LEU A 132 -7.42 -1.83 -10.10
C LEU A 132 -7.18 -0.96 -11.34
N GLY A 133 -5.93 -0.52 -11.54
CA GLY A 133 -5.50 0.20 -12.72
C GLY A 133 -5.69 -0.59 -14.01
N PHE A 134 -5.55 -1.91 -13.97
CA PHE A 134 -5.84 -2.80 -15.08
C PHE A 134 -7.36 -2.92 -15.34
N ILE A 135 -8.16 -3.11 -14.30
CA ILE A 135 -9.63 -3.29 -14.39
C ILE A 135 -10.31 -2.12 -15.12
N ARG A 136 -9.77 -0.90 -15.00
CA ARG A 136 -10.26 0.28 -15.75
C ARG A 136 -10.26 0.09 -17.27
N TYR A 137 -9.41 -0.78 -17.80
CA TYR A 137 -9.31 -1.06 -19.24
C TYR A 137 -10.27 -2.16 -19.69
N LEU A 138 -10.82 -2.93 -18.75
CA LEU A 138 -11.67 -4.08 -19.04
C LEU A 138 -13.11 -3.67 -19.36
N SER A 139 -13.66 -2.70 -18.63
CA SER A 139 -15.01 -2.17 -18.87
C SER A 139 -15.08 -0.65 -18.74
N ARG A 140 -15.97 -0.05 -19.52
CA ARG A 140 -16.23 1.40 -19.48
C ARG A 140 -16.84 1.82 -18.13
N GLU A 141 -17.67 0.97 -17.54
CA GLU A 141 -18.31 1.22 -16.24
C GLU A 141 -17.26 1.28 -15.12
N PHE A 142 -16.31 0.35 -15.12
CA PHE A 142 -15.19 0.38 -14.17
C PHE A 142 -14.29 1.59 -14.38
N ALA A 143 -14.04 2.00 -15.63
CA ALA A 143 -13.28 3.21 -15.92
C ALA A 143 -13.95 4.46 -15.30
N THR A 144 -15.27 4.59 -15.44
CA THR A 144 -16.03 5.70 -14.85
C THR A 144 -15.98 5.65 -13.32
N PHE A 145 -16.13 4.47 -12.74
CA PHE A 145 -16.03 4.30 -11.29
C PHE A 145 -14.65 4.69 -10.74
N ILE A 146 -13.57 4.21 -11.36
CA ILE A 146 -12.19 4.52 -10.93
C ILE A 146 -11.89 6.01 -11.10
N MET A 147 -12.37 6.64 -12.18
CA MET A 147 -12.23 8.09 -12.36
C MET A 147 -13.01 8.89 -11.30
N ALA A 148 -14.20 8.44 -10.92
CA ALA A 148 -14.96 9.04 -9.82
C ALA A 148 -14.21 8.90 -8.49
N LEU A 149 -13.62 7.73 -8.22
CA LEU A 149 -12.80 7.49 -7.03
C LEU A 149 -11.59 8.44 -6.97
N ILE A 150 -10.85 8.59 -8.08
CA ILE A 150 -9.72 9.53 -8.16
C ILE A 150 -10.17 10.98 -7.91
N LYS A 151 -11.34 11.35 -8.41
CA LYS A 151 -11.89 12.69 -8.18
C LYS A 151 -12.21 12.91 -6.70
N ILE A 152 -12.86 11.94 -6.06
CA ILE A 152 -13.18 11.98 -4.63
C ILE A 152 -11.90 12.06 -3.79
N THR A 153 -10.88 11.25 -4.07
CA THR A 153 -9.62 11.29 -3.31
C THR A 153 -8.87 12.61 -3.47
N ARG A 154 -8.92 13.21 -4.66
CA ARG A 154 -8.36 14.55 -4.88
C ARG A 154 -9.09 15.61 -4.07
N ASP A 155 -10.42 15.54 -4.04
CA ASP A 155 -11.25 16.49 -3.28
C ASP A 155 -11.10 16.24 -1.76
N LEU A 156 -10.82 15.01 -1.32
CA LEU A 156 -10.54 14.64 0.06
C LEU A 156 -9.23 15.23 0.58
N ARG A 157 -8.27 15.56 -0.29
CA ARG A 157 -6.95 16.10 0.11
C ARG A 157 -7.07 17.37 0.96
N SER A 158 -7.92 18.32 0.56
CA SER A 158 -8.12 19.56 1.32
C SER A 158 -8.79 19.27 2.66
N PHE A 159 -9.75 18.34 2.69
CA PHE A 159 -10.40 17.90 3.91
C PHE A 159 -9.43 17.24 4.89
N ILE A 160 -8.54 16.35 4.43
CA ILE A 160 -7.53 15.70 5.27
C ILE A 160 -6.60 16.74 5.90
N VAL A 161 -6.19 17.78 5.17
CA VAL A 161 -5.35 18.85 5.71
C VAL A 161 -6.06 19.59 6.85
N VAL A 162 -7.33 19.96 6.64
CA VAL A 162 -8.13 20.63 7.67
C VAL A 162 -8.33 19.71 8.88
N LEU A 163 -8.67 18.44 8.66
CA LEU A 163 -8.82 17.44 9.71
C LEU A 163 -7.53 17.27 10.51
N ALA A 164 -6.37 17.17 9.85
CA ALA A 164 -5.08 17.04 10.50
C ALA A 164 -4.75 18.24 11.39
N ILE A 165 -5.10 19.47 10.97
CA ILE A 165 -4.95 20.68 11.79
C ILE A 165 -5.81 20.58 13.05
N PHE A 166 -7.08 20.18 12.93
CA PHE A 166 -7.96 20.03 14.08
C PHE A 166 -7.48 18.94 15.03
N VAL A 167 -7.20 17.74 14.52
CA VAL A 167 -6.69 16.61 15.33
C VAL A 167 -5.40 17.01 16.05
N SER A 168 -4.45 17.66 15.36
CA SER A 168 -3.20 18.13 15.99
C SER A 168 -3.44 19.17 17.07
N THR A 169 -4.38 20.11 16.84
CA THR A 169 -4.74 21.15 17.81
C THR A 169 -5.34 20.53 19.07
N PHE A 170 -6.34 19.66 18.92
CA PHE A 170 -6.98 19.00 20.05
C PHE A 170 -6.03 18.04 20.77
N SER A 171 -5.23 17.27 20.03
CA SER A 171 -4.17 16.43 20.59
C SER A 171 -3.19 17.23 21.45
N THR A 172 -2.70 18.37 20.96
CA THR A 172 -1.79 19.23 21.73
C THR A 172 -2.45 19.78 22.99
N MET A 173 -3.72 20.19 22.91
CA MET A 173 -4.48 20.64 24.09
C MET A 173 -4.64 19.53 25.13
N LEU A 174 -5.00 18.32 24.70
CA LEU A 174 -5.18 17.16 25.57
C LEU A 174 -3.87 16.74 26.22
N PHE A 175 -2.79 16.69 25.43
CA PHE A 175 -1.45 16.41 25.93
C PHE A 175 -1.05 17.40 27.03
N LEU A 176 -1.17 18.72 26.80
CA LEU A 176 -0.80 19.74 27.79
C LEU A 176 -1.62 19.67 29.09
N ILE A 177 -2.89 19.24 29.03
CA ILE A 177 -3.78 19.18 30.20
C ILE A 177 -3.61 17.85 30.97
N LEU A 178 -3.44 16.73 30.27
CA LEU A 178 -3.53 15.39 30.85
C LEU A 178 -2.16 14.75 31.12
N HIS A 179 -1.12 15.13 30.38
CA HIS A 179 0.23 14.61 30.57
C HIS A 179 0.72 14.79 32.02
N PRO A 180 0.60 15.99 32.67
CA PRO A 180 1.06 16.16 34.06
C PRO A 180 0.25 15.36 35.10
N ARG A 181 -0.91 14.83 34.73
CA ARG A 181 -1.79 14.04 35.61
C ARG A 181 -1.50 12.54 35.51
N GLN A 182 -0.99 12.07 34.38
CA GLN A 182 -0.65 10.66 34.16
C GLN A 182 0.54 10.21 35.00
N ASP A 183 1.57 11.05 35.15
CA ASP A 183 2.75 10.80 36.00
C ASP A 183 2.45 10.49 37.48
N ARG A 184 1.22 10.75 37.94
CA ARG A 184 0.85 10.59 39.36
C ARG A 184 -0.19 9.51 39.63
N SER A 185 -0.76 8.89 38.60
CA SER A 185 -2.04 8.18 38.74
C SER A 185 -2.10 6.80 38.10
N PHE A 186 -1.24 6.47 37.14
CA PHE A 186 -1.20 5.12 36.56
C PHE A 186 -0.13 4.33 37.31
N GLY A 187 -0.57 3.44 38.22
CA GLY A 187 0.34 2.48 38.86
C GLY A 187 0.51 1.27 37.96
N ASP A 188 1.76 0.87 37.71
CA ASP A 188 2.34 -0.36 37.11
C ASP A 188 1.63 -1.09 35.93
N ASP A 189 0.43 -0.71 35.52
CA ASP A 189 -0.20 -1.16 34.28
C ASP A 189 0.30 -0.25 33.14
N GLU A 190 1.52 -0.55 32.66
CA GLU A 190 2.29 0.21 31.66
C GLU A 190 1.64 0.29 30.27
N ASP A 191 0.53 -0.42 30.01
CA ASP A 191 0.10 -0.69 28.64
C ASP A 191 -0.87 0.34 28.01
N GLU A 192 -1.49 1.25 28.77
CA GLU A 192 -2.53 2.15 28.23
C GLU A 192 -2.50 3.57 28.81
N ALA A 193 -1.42 4.32 28.56
CA ALA A 193 -1.35 5.75 28.87
C ALA A 193 -1.61 6.62 27.61
N PRO A 194 -2.89 6.92 27.25
CA PRO A 194 -3.27 7.51 25.95
C PRO A 194 -2.73 8.92 25.66
N PHE A 195 -2.11 9.59 26.63
CA PHE A 195 -1.55 10.95 26.51
C PHE A 195 -0.13 11.06 27.09
N GLU A 196 0.57 9.94 27.27
CA GLU A 196 1.93 9.93 27.81
C GLU A 196 2.88 10.72 26.91
N SER A 197 2.67 10.64 25.61
CA SER A 197 3.58 11.12 24.61
C SER A 197 2.80 11.73 23.42
N VAL A 198 3.46 12.60 22.64
CA VAL A 198 2.79 13.41 21.59
C VAL A 198 2.16 12.53 20.48
N PRO A 199 2.85 11.51 19.93
CA PRO A 199 2.25 10.57 18.99
C PRO A 199 1.04 9.82 19.54
N GLU A 200 1.08 9.39 20.80
CA GLU A 200 0.01 8.70 21.51
C GLU A 200 -1.18 9.63 21.66
N ALA A 201 -0.97 10.86 22.14
CA ALA A 201 -2.03 11.86 22.24
C ALA A 201 -2.64 12.20 20.86
N LEU A 202 -1.86 12.17 19.78
CA LEU A 202 -2.33 12.40 18.42
C LEU A 202 -3.17 11.23 17.91
N LEU A 203 -2.71 10.01 18.16
CA LEU A 203 -3.43 8.79 17.83
C LEU A 203 -4.75 8.71 18.61
N THR A 204 -4.72 8.94 19.93
CA THR A 204 -5.92 8.93 20.78
C THR A 204 -6.91 10.01 20.35
N ALA A 205 -6.44 11.23 20.03
CA ALA A 205 -7.31 12.27 19.50
C ALA A 205 -7.94 11.84 18.15
N TYR A 206 -7.17 11.23 17.25
CA TYR A 206 -7.70 10.71 15.99
C TYR A 206 -8.77 9.63 16.21
N ILE A 207 -8.53 8.69 17.12
CA ILE A 207 -9.48 7.62 17.51
C ILE A 207 -10.77 8.23 18.08
N MET A 208 -10.68 9.25 18.94
CA MET A 208 -11.84 9.99 19.42
C MET A 208 -12.64 10.64 18.28
N PHE A 209 -11.99 11.19 17.27
CA PHE A 209 -12.65 11.75 16.08
C PHE A 209 -13.36 10.68 15.24
N LEU A 210 -12.92 9.42 15.29
CA LEU A 210 -13.61 8.28 14.69
C LEU A 210 -14.84 7.82 15.49
N GLY A 211 -15.06 8.38 16.68
CA GLY A 211 -16.18 8.08 17.56
C GLY A 211 -15.87 7.05 18.65
N GLU A 212 -14.64 6.54 18.69
CA GLU A 212 -14.18 5.66 19.76
C GLU A 212 -13.71 6.52 20.94
N PHE A 213 -14.57 6.63 21.96
CA PHE A 213 -14.32 7.42 23.16
C PHE A 213 -14.42 6.54 24.40
N ASP A 214 -13.34 6.46 25.18
CA ASP A 214 -13.39 5.94 26.54
C ASP A 214 -13.35 7.08 27.56
N ARG A 215 -14.31 7.06 28.49
CA ARG A 215 -14.38 8.01 29.59
C ARG A 215 -13.24 7.81 30.58
N ASN A 216 -12.72 6.58 30.69
CA ASN A 216 -11.67 6.22 31.63
C ASN A 216 -10.36 6.98 31.35
N TRP A 217 -10.13 7.37 30.09
CA TRP A 217 -8.98 8.18 29.67
C TRP A 217 -8.90 9.56 30.37
N PHE A 218 -10.00 10.04 30.95
CA PHE A 218 -10.09 11.35 31.61
C PHE A 218 -10.32 11.26 33.12
N THR A 219 -10.52 10.05 33.66
CA THR A 219 -10.77 9.84 35.09
C THR A 219 -9.48 9.47 35.80
N VAL A 220 -9.27 10.07 36.97
CA VAL A 220 -8.18 9.69 37.88
C VAL A 220 -8.59 8.38 38.58
N PRO A 221 -7.88 7.25 38.42
CA PRO A 221 -8.15 6.04 39.18
C PRO A 221 -8.15 6.33 40.68
N GLY A 222 -9.25 5.96 41.36
CA GLY A 222 -9.47 6.18 42.81
C GLY A 222 -10.58 7.18 43.17
N HIS A 223 -11.25 7.79 42.19
CA HIS A 223 -12.46 8.58 42.44
C HIS A 223 -13.68 7.95 41.73
N GLU A 224 -14.18 6.83 42.27
CA GLU A 224 -15.52 6.38 41.94
C GLU A 224 -16.53 7.40 42.50
N PRO A 225 -17.37 8.04 41.67
CA PRO A 225 -18.47 8.84 42.17
C PRO A 225 -19.47 7.89 42.83
N SER A 226 -19.52 7.90 44.16
CA SER A 226 -20.56 7.22 44.93
C SER A 226 -21.93 7.62 44.37
N ARG A 227 -22.62 6.63 43.79
CA ARG A 227 -24.02 6.74 43.36
C ARG A 227 -24.95 7.06 44.52
#